data_AF-A0A062V4T1-F1
#
_entry.id   AF-A0A062V4T1-F1
#
_cell.length_a   1.000
_cell.length_b   1.000
_cell.length_c   1.000
_cell.angle_alpha   90.00
_cell.angle_beta   90.00
_cell.angle_gamma   90.00
#
_symmetry.space_group_name_H-M   'P 1'
#
loop_
_entity.id
_entity.type
_entity.pdbx_description
1 polymer ?
#
loop_
_entity_poly.entity_id
_entity_poly.type
_entity_poly.pdbx_seq_one_letter_code
_entity_poly.pdbx_strand_id
1 'polypeptide(L)'
;MHYFIIDIIRFSIGFILLALAMRAFLKTRLPAMLYLTIGFALLTVGHLLADIYFFNSVDMARLFSEVFDILGLMALIIAIKKS
;
A
#
# COMPACT_ATOMS: atom_id res chain seq x y z
N MET A 1 2.94 22.73 6.67
CA MET A 1 1.55 22.38 7.05
C MET A 1 0.68 21.89 5.89
N HIS A 2 0.94 22.23 4.61
CA HIS A 2 0.11 21.75 3.49
C HIS A 2 0.24 20.24 3.17
N TYR A 3 1.38 19.61 3.46
CA TYR A 3 1.62 18.20 3.12
C TYR A 3 0.88 17.20 4.03
N PHE A 4 0.58 17.58 5.28
CA PHE A 4 -0.06 16.68 6.25
C PHE A 4 -1.47 16.24 5.82
N ILE A 5 -2.19 17.12 5.13
CA ILE A 5 -3.54 16.83 4.60
C ILE A 5 -3.44 15.77 3.49
N ILE A 6 -2.41 15.85 2.65
CA ILE A 6 -2.18 14.92 1.54
C ILE A 6 -1.87 13.53 2.10
N ASP A 7 -1.05 13.45 3.15
CA ASP A 7 -0.68 12.17 3.78
C ASP A 7 -1.89 11.49 4.43
N ILE A 8 -2.75 12.26 5.12
CA ILE A 8 -4.00 11.74 5.70
C ILE A 8 -4.93 11.20 4.60
N ILE A 9 -5.08 11.95 3.49
CA ILE A 9 -5.92 11.53 2.37
C ILE A 9 -5.36 10.26 1.73
N ARG A 10 -4.04 10.21 1.46
CA ARG A 10 -3.38 9.03 0.89
C ARG A 10 -3.56 7.82 1.79
N PHE A 11 -3.36 7.96 3.09
CA PHE A 11 -3.53 6.88 4.05
C PHE A 11 -4.98 6.39 4.10
N SER A 12 -5.95 7.31 4.17
CA SER A 12 -7.38 6.97 4.22
C SER A 12 -7.83 6.23 2.94
N ILE A 13 -7.42 6.73 1.77
CA ILE A 13 -7.73 6.09 0.49
C ILE A 13 -7.06 4.71 0.39
N GLY A 14 -5.78 4.60 0.76
CA GLY A 14 -5.05 3.33 0.77
C GLY A 14 -5.73 2.28 1.66
N PHE A 15 -6.17 2.69 2.85
CA PHE A 15 -6.88 1.83 3.79
C PHE A 15 -8.25 1.39 3.26
N ILE A 16 -9.00 2.29 2.61
CA ILE A 16 -10.29 1.95 1.97
C ILE A 16 -10.07 0.94 0.85
N LEU A 17 -9.07 1.16 -0.02
CA LEU A 17 -8.74 0.24 -1.11
C LEU A 17 -8.32 -1.14 -0.59
N LEU A 18 -7.52 -1.18 0.47
CA LEU A 18 -7.15 -2.42 1.15
C LEU A 18 -8.37 -3.16 1.70
N ALA A 19 -9.28 -2.45 2.38
CA ALA A 19 -10.50 -3.04 2.92
C ALA A 19 -11.42 -3.59 1.82
N LEU A 20 -11.53 -2.89 0.70
CA LEU A 20 -12.29 -3.35 -0.47
C LEU A 20 -11.66 -4.58 -1.11
N ALA A 21 -10.34 -4.58 -1.31
CA ALA A 21 -9.61 -5.73 -1.86
C ALA A 21 -9.74 -6.96 -0.95
N MET A 22 -9.62 -6.77 0.36
CA MET A 22 -9.79 -7.84 1.34
C MET A 22 -11.21 -8.41 1.32
N ARG A 23 -12.24 -7.55 1.28
CA ARG A 23 -13.64 -7.99 1.15
C ARG A 23 -13.88 -8.75 -0.16
N ALA A 24 -13.31 -8.29 -1.27
CA ALA A 24 -13.40 -8.96 -2.56
C ALA A 24 -12.71 -10.33 -2.54
N PHE A 25 -11.54 -10.44 -1.89
CA PHE A 25 -10.85 -11.71 -1.69
C PHE A 25 -11.66 -12.67 -0.83
N LEU A 26 -12.23 -12.22 0.29
CA LEU A 26 -13.05 -13.07 1.17
C LEU A 26 -14.29 -13.61 0.46
N LYS A 27 -14.89 -12.82 -0.44
CA LYS A 27 -16.09 -13.20 -1.20
C LYS A 27 -15.79 -14.14 -2.36
N THR A 28 -14.72 -13.89 -3.12
CA THR A 28 -14.43 -14.61 -4.37
C THR A 28 -13.41 -15.73 -4.21
N ARG A 29 -12.54 -15.64 -3.19
CA ARG A 29 -11.39 -16.51 -2.94
C ARG A 29 -10.44 -16.66 -4.15
N LEU A 30 -10.46 -15.68 -5.06
CA LEU A 30 -9.59 -15.69 -6.23
C LEU A 30 -8.15 -15.33 -5.83
N PRO A 31 -7.15 -16.07 -6.33
CA PRO A 31 -5.75 -15.77 -6.03
C PRO A 31 -5.36 -14.37 -6.52
N ALA A 32 -5.94 -13.88 -7.62
CA ALA A 32 -5.74 -12.51 -8.11
C ALA A 32 -6.09 -11.46 -7.05
N MET A 33 -7.23 -11.62 -6.35
CA MET A 33 -7.68 -10.69 -5.30
C MET A 33 -6.77 -10.72 -4.06
N LEU A 34 -6.10 -11.85 -3.81
CA LEU A 34 -5.10 -11.97 -2.75
C LEU A 34 -3.89 -11.07 -3.04
N TYR A 35 -3.33 -11.16 -4.26
CA TYR A 35 -2.22 -10.28 -4.67
C TYR A 35 -2.61 -8.81 -4.68
N LEU A 36 -3.86 -8.51 -5.01
CA LEU A 36 -4.44 -7.17 -4.98
C LEU A 36 -4.48 -6.61 -3.54
N THR A 37 -4.89 -7.45 -2.58
CA THR A 37 -4.88 -7.14 -1.15
C THR A 37 -3.46 -6.94 -0.63
N ILE A 38 -2.53 -7.83 -0.99
CA ILE A 38 -1.11 -7.72 -0.60
C ILE A 38 -0.52 -6.43 -1.18
N GLY A 39 -0.78 -6.13 -2.46
CA GLY A 39 -0.29 -4.92 -3.11
C GLY A 39 -0.70 -3.67 -2.34
N PHE A 40 -2.01 -3.48 -2.13
CA PHE A 40 -2.50 -2.31 -1.37
C PHE A 40 -2.01 -2.29 0.08
N ALA A 41 -1.81 -3.46 0.71
CA ALA A 41 -1.25 -3.53 2.06
C ALA A 41 0.19 -3.01 2.07
N LEU A 42 1.04 -3.45 1.15
CA LEU A 42 2.42 -2.96 1.05
C LEU A 42 2.48 -1.46 0.77
N LEU A 43 1.66 -0.94 -0.15
CA LEU A 43 1.61 0.49 -0.46
C LEU A 43 1.20 1.32 0.77
N THR A 44 0.19 0.87 1.51
CA THR A 44 -0.36 1.63 2.64
C THR A 44 0.54 1.52 3.89
N VAL A 45 0.99 0.30 4.20
CA VAL A 45 1.82 0.03 5.39
C VAL A 45 3.25 0.54 5.18
N GLY A 46 3.81 0.42 3.97
CA GLY A 46 5.15 0.91 3.66
C GLY A 46 5.32 2.39 3.95
N HIS A 47 4.33 3.20 3.57
CA HIS A 47 4.34 4.63 3.84
C HIS A 47 4.24 4.94 5.35
N LEU A 48 3.33 4.27 6.05
CA LEU A 48 3.20 4.43 7.51
C LEU A 48 4.47 4.02 8.26
N LEU A 49 5.08 2.89 7.88
CA LEU A 49 6.28 2.39 8.51
C LEU A 49 7.47 3.31 8.24
N ALA A 50 7.59 3.85 7.03
CA ALA A 50 8.61 4.85 6.70
C ALA A 50 8.52 6.06 7.63
N ASP A 51 7.30 6.60 7.81
CA ASP A 51 7.06 7.78 8.64
C ASP A 51 7.33 7.52 10.13
N ILE A 52 7.01 6.32 10.63
CA ILE A 52 7.23 5.94 12.04
C ILE A 52 8.70 5.62 12.34
N TYR A 53 9.35 4.81 11.50
CA TYR A 53 10.71 4.30 11.78
C TYR A 53 11.82 5.28 11.41
N PHE A 54 11.64 6.10 10.37
CA PHE A 54 12.67 7.00 9.87
C PHE A 54 12.32 8.48 10.10
N PHE A 55 11.57 8.77 11.17
CA PHE A 55 11.10 10.12 11.50
C PHE A 55 12.21 11.19 11.55
N ASN A 56 13.46 10.78 11.81
CA ASN A 56 14.61 11.67 11.94
C ASN A 56 15.46 11.80 10.66
N SER A 57 15.18 11.01 9.62
CA SER A 57 15.96 10.96 8.38
C SER A 57 15.02 10.90 7.17
N VAL A 58 14.65 12.07 6.65
CA VAL A 58 13.70 12.25 5.54
C VAL A 58 14.10 11.43 4.31
N ASP A 59 15.39 11.37 3.99
CA ASP A 59 15.90 10.63 2.83
C ASP A 59 15.70 9.12 2.99
N MET A 60 15.93 8.56 4.18
CA MET A 60 15.75 7.13 4.43
C MET A 60 14.28 6.74 4.49
N ALA A 61 13.43 7.61 5.06
CA ALA A 61 11.98 7.40 5.05
C ALA A 61 11.47 7.30 3.61
N ARG A 62 11.91 8.22 2.73
CA ARG A 62 11.54 8.22 1.33
C ARG A 62 12.00 6.96 0.59
N LEU A 63 13.27 6.58 0.73
CA LEU A 63 13.82 5.39 0.09
C LEU A 63 13.09 4.12 0.54
N PHE A 64 12.81 4.00 1.84
CA PHE A 64 12.07 2.88 2.40
C PHE A 64 10.64 2.80 1.84
N SER A 65 9.94 3.94 1.80
CA SER A 65 8.60 4.04 1.22
C SER A 65 8.60 3.64 -0.26
N GLU A 66 9.57 4.12 -1.05
CA GLU A 66 9.71 3.77 -2.47
C GLU A 66 9.93 2.26 -2.70
N VAL A 67 10.69 1.58 -1.84
CA VAL A 67 10.87 0.12 -1.92
C VAL A 67 9.54 -0.62 -1.72
N PHE A 68 8.75 -0.22 -0.72
CA PHE A 68 7.43 -0.80 -0.51
C PHE A 68 6.47 -0.47 -1.65
N ASP A 69 6.56 0.73 -2.21
CA ASP A 69 5.77 1.13 -3.38
C ASP A 69 6.06 0.22 -4.59
N ILE A 70 7.34 -0.04 -4.88
CA ILE A 70 7.74 -0.98 -5.96
C ILE A 70 7.21 -2.38 -5.69
N LEU A 71 7.37 -2.92 -4.49
CA LEU A 71 6.89 -4.26 -4.14
C LEU A 71 5.36 -4.35 -4.21
N GLY A 72 4.65 -3.31 -3.76
CA GLY A 72 3.20 -3.21 -3.87
C GLY A 72 2.73 -3.18 -5.32
N LEU A 73 3.40 -2.40 -6.17
CA LEU A 73 3.13 -2.35 -7.61
C LEU A 73 3.40 -3.70 -8.29
N MET A 74 4.47 -4.40 -7.93
CA MET A 74 4.75 -5.76 -8.44
C MET A 74 3.60 -6.72 -8.09
N ALA A 75 3.11 -6.68 -6.85
CA ALA A 75 1.97 -7.49 -6.45
C ALA A 75 0.69 -7.14 -7.24
N LEU A 76 0.44 -5.85 -7.51
CA LEU A 76 -0.68 -5.41 -8.35
C LEU A 76 -0.54 -5.91 -9.80
N ILE A 77 0.65 -5.85 -10.40
CA ILE A 77 0.89 -6.38 -11.75
C ILE A 77 0.62 -7.89 -11.79
N ILE A 78 1.07 -8.64 -10.77
CA ILE A 78 0.80 -10.07 -10.66
C ILE A 78 -0.71 -10.33 -10.51
N ALA A 79 -1.42 -9.51 -9.74
CA ALA A 79 -2.87 -9.60 -9.59
C ALA A 79 -3.58 -9.48 -10.94
N ILE A 80 -3.19 -8.48 -11.75
CA ILE A 80 -3.76 -8.25 -13.09
C ILE A 80 -3.46 -9.42 -14.02
N LYS A 81 -2.21 -9.92 -14.05
CA LYS A 81 -1.82 -11.06 -14.89
C LYS A 81 -2.60 -12.35 -14.58
N LYS A 82 -3.08 -12.49 -13.34
CA LYS A 82 -3.72 -13.71 -12.82
C LYS A 82 -5.25 -13.62 -12.82
N SER A 83 -5.82 -12.45 -13.13
CA SER A 83 -7.25 -12.22 -13.31
C SER A 83 -7.69 -12.60 -14.71
#